data_AF-A0A1B6GMZ9-F1
#
_entry.id   AF-A0A1B6GMZ9-F1
#
_cell.length_a   1.000
_cell.length_b   1.000
_cell.length_c   1.000
_cell.angle_alpha   90.00
_cell.angle_beta   90.00
_cell.angle_gamma   90.00
#
_symmetry.space_group_name_H-M   'P 1'
#
loop_
_entity.id
_entity.type
_entity.pdbx_description
1 polymer ?
#
loop_
_entity_poly.entity_id
_entity_poly.type
_entity_poly.pdbx_seq_one_letter_code
_entity_poly.pdbx_strand_id
1 'polypeptide(L)'
;IVKLKNGQNTIKRNSQQSSIFVDEQCGLRSLIGQVHEAQRGGQPFYISEGHNTQQASFPQNLLLPRGSSEGQPIVMLVTVNSYDPSEQKLGQNVNPPNDDRPQGFPLDRRINDWNFKQIG
;
A
#
# COMPACT_ATOMS: atom_id res chain seq x y z
N ILE A 1 6.23 7.46 -3.79
CA ILE A 1 7.21 8.38 -4.42
C ILE A 1 8.03 9.04 -3.32
N VAL A 2 9.36 9.11 -3.46
CA VAL A 2 10.27 9.73 -2.48
C VAL A 2 11.29 10.59 -3.22
N LYS A 3 11.57 11.80 -2.72
CA LYS A 3 12.65 12.65 -3.26
C LYS A 3 14.00 12.20 -2.69
N LEU A 4 14.93 11.85 -3.56
CA LEU A 4 16.29 11.44 -3.17
C LEU A 4 17.24 12.63 -3.27
N LYS A 5 18.20 12.70 -2.34
CA LYS A 5 19.33 13.64 -2.43
C LYS A 5 20.54 12.95 -3.06
N ASN A 6 21.48 13.74 -3.57
CA ASN A 6 22.78 13.23 -4.00
C ASN A 6 23.52 12.56 -2.82
N GLY A 7 24.18 11.44 -3.09
CA GLY A 7 24.89 10.65 -2.09
C GLY A 7 23.98 9.66 -1.34
N GLN A 8 24.24 9.49 -0.05
CA GLN A 8 23.59 8.43 0.74
C GLN A 8 22.19 8.84 1.22
N ASN A 9 21.24 7.93 1.03
CA ASN A 9 19.85 8.07 1.45
C ASN A 9 19.46 6.93 2.40
N THR A 10 18.55 7.19 3.34
CA THR A 10 17.93 6.17 4.17
C THR A 10 16.42 6.34 4.10
N ILE A 11 15.73 5.33 3.60
CA ILE A 11 14.27 5.34 3.42
C ILE A 11 13.66 4.47 4.51
N LYS A 12 12.70 5.01 5.25
CA LYS A 12 11.91 4.26 6.24
C LYS A 12 10.46 4.22 5.78
N ARG A 13 9.88 3.02 5.73
CA ARG A 13 8.47 2.81 5.41
C ARG A 13 7.85 1.91 6.45
N ASN A 14 6.74 2.35 7.03
CA ASN A 14 5.95 1.52 7.93
C ASN A 14 4.92 0.72 7.12
N SER A 15 4.63 -0.53 7.50
CA SER A 15 3.66 -1.38 6.83
C SER A 15 2.25 -0.78 6.78
N GLN A 16 1.89 0.03 7.79
CA GLN A 16 0.60 0.74 7.89
C GLN A 16 0.47 1.88 6.88
N GLN A 17 1.55 2.24 6.18
CA GLN A 17 1.51 3.26 5.14
C GLN A 17 1.29 2.62 3.75
N SER A 18 1.10 1.31 3.64
CA SER A 18 0.84 0.68 2.35
C SER A 18 -0.50 1.16 1.79
N SER A 19 -0.54 1.47 0.50
CA SER A 19 -1.80 1.79 -0.21
C SER A 19 -2.52 0.55 -0.72
N ILE A 20 -1.90 -0.63 -0.60
CA ILE A 20 -2.42 -1.91 -1.11
C ILE A 20 -3.36 -2.57 -0.09
N PHE A 21 -3.11 -2.32 1.19
CA PHE A 21 -3.80 -2.97 2.30
C PHE A 21 -4.63 -1.97 3.08
N VAL A 22 -5.69 -2.47 3.70
CA VAL A 22 -6.65 -1.67 4.46
C VAL A 22 -6.80 -2.20 5.87
N ASP A 23 -7.07 -1.28 6.78
CA ASP A 23 -7.40 -1.61 8.16
C ASP A 23 -8.69 -2.44 8.23
N GLU A 24 -8.84 -3.14 9.35
CA GLU A 24 -10.03 -3.91 9.63
C GLU A 24 -11.26 -3.00 9.65
N GLN A 25 -12.30 -3.40 8.91
CA GLN A 25 -13.54 -2.64 8.88
C GLN A 25 -14.31 -2.82 10.19
N CYS A 26 -14.84 -1.72 10.70
CA CYS A 26 -15.68 -1.76 11.88
C CYS A 26 -17.00 -2.51 11.60
N GLY A 27 -17.44 -3.30 12.58
CA GLY A 27 -18.69 -4.03 12.48
C GLY A 27 -19.92 -3.11 12.45
N LEU A 28 -21.01 -3.56 11.84
CA LEU A 28 -22.26 -2.80 11.67
C LEU A 28 -22.80 -2.22 12.98
N ARG A 29 -22.75 -2.98 14.08
CA ARG A 29 -23.20 -2.51 15.39
C ARG A 29 -22.41 -1.29 15.87
N SER A 30 -21.09 -1.31 15.69
CA SER A 30 -20.21 -0.21 16.07
C SER A 30 -20.46 1.02 15.19
N LEU A 31 -20.68 0.83 13.88
CA LEU A 31 -21.06 1.89 12.94
C LEU A 31 -22.35 2.58 13.38
N ILE A 32 -23.41 1.81 13.63
CA ILE A 32 -24.71 2.34 14.09
C ILE A 32 -24.52 3.09 15.42
N GLY A 33 -23.73 2.55 16.34
CA GLY A 33 -23.40 3.19 17.61
C GLY A 33 -22.75 4.56 17.44
N GLN A 34 -21.74 4.66 16.57
CA GLN A 34 -21.03 5.92 16.28
C GLN A 34 -21.96 6.97 15.65
N VAL A 35 -22.84 6.55 14.73
CA VAL A 35 -23.84 7.46 14.12
C VAL A 35 -24.81 8.00 15.18
N HIS A 36 -25.32 7.13 16.06
CA HIS A 36 -26.23 7.58 17.14
C HIS A 36 -25.54 8.45 18.19
N GLU A 37 -24.26 8.22 18.46
CA GLU A 37 -23.47 9.10 19.34
C GLU A 37 -23.33 10.49 18.72
N ALA A 38 -22.97 10.57 17.44
CA ALA A 38 -22.86 11.83 16.70
C ALA A 38 -24.20 12.59 16.67
N GLN A 39 -25.32 11.90 16.45
CA GLN A 39 -26.66 12.49 16.47
C GLN A 39 -27.03 13.11 17.82
N ARG A 40 -26.52 12.56 18.93
CA ARG A 40 -26.79 13.05 20.29
C ARG A 40 -25.84 14.19 20.71
N GLY A 41 -25.04 14.72 19.79
CA GLY A 41 -24.05 15.76 20.08
C GLY A 41 -22.76 15.25 20.71
N GLY A 42 -22.50 13.93 20.62
CA GLY A 42 -21.21 13.34 20.99
C GLY A 42 -20.15 13.54 19.90
N GLN A 43 -19.23 12.59 19.76
CA GLN A 43 -18.16 12.73 18.76
C GLN A 43 -18.72 12.77 17.32
N PRO A 44 -18.25 13.69 16.46
CA PRO A 44 -18.69 13.74 15.07
C PRO A 44 -18.31 12.46 14.31
N PHE A 45 -19.24 11.92 13.54
CA PHE A 45 -18.99 10.78 12.65
C PHE A 45 -18.62 11.29 11.25
N TYR A 46 -17.44 10.92 10.76
CA TYR A 46 -16.95 11.29 9.43
C TYR A 46 -16.95 10.07 8.51
N ILE A 47 -17.57 10.22 7.34
CA ILE A 47 -17.37 9.27 6.24
C ILE A 47 -16.14 9.75 5.48
N SER A 48 -14.98 9.16 5.75
CA SER A 48 -13.79 9.44 4.94
C SER A 48 -13.94 8.72 3.60
N GLU A 49 -13.77 9.45 2.51
CA GLU A 49 -13.81 8.88 1.16
C GLU A 49 -12.76 7.78 0.98
N GLY A 50 -11.71 7.70 1.81
CA GLY A 50 -10.69 6.65 1.74
C GLY A 50 -11.14 5.28 2.24
N HIS A 51 -11.94 5.18 3.31
CA HIS A 51 -12.24 3.87 3.92
C HIS A 51 -13.29 3.07 3.15
N ASN A 52 -14.14 3.76 2.37
CA ASN A 52 -15.22 3.15 1.60
C ASN A 52 -14.96 3.07 0.08
N THR A 53 -13.92 3.73 -0.45
CA THR A 53 -13.55 3.65 -1.88
C THR A 53 -12.48 2.59 -2.16
N GLN A 54 -11.84 2.04 -1.13
CA GLN A 54 -10.90 0.92 -1.22
C GLN A 54 -11.60 -0.43 -1.32
N GLN A 55 -12.70 -0.50 -2.10
CA GLN A 55 -13.58 -1.68 -2.20
C GLN A 55 -12.90 -2.92 -2.82
N ALA A 56 -11.62 -2.83 -3.20
CA ALA A 56 -10.81 -3.91 -3.76
C ALA A 56 -9.41 -3.98 -3.13
N SER A 57 -9.30 -3.80 -1.81
CA SER A 57 -8.02 -3.86 -1.09
C SER A 57 -7.95 -5.03 -0.11
N PHE A 58 -6.74 -5.54 0.14
CA PHE A 58 -6.54 -6.68 1.03
C PHE A 58 -6.47 -6.24 2.50
N PRO A 59 -6.99 -7.01 3.46
CA PRO A 59 -6.86 -6.70 4.88
C PRO A 59 -5.39 -6.65 5.34
N GLN A 60 -5.03 -5.65 6.15
CA GLN A 60 -3.68 -5.42 6.67
C GLN A 60 -3.17 -6.61 7.52
N ASN A 61 -4.06 -7.31 8.22
CA ASN A 61 -3.74 -8.51 9.01
C ASN A 61 -3.45 -9.76 8.15
N LEU A 62 -3.65 -9.68 6.83
CA LEU A 62 -3.31 -10.72 5.86
C LEU A 62 -2.13 -10.33 4.96
N LEU A 63 -1.39 -9.27 5.31
CA LEU A 63 -0.20 -8.81 4.57
C LEU A 63 0.87 -9.91 4.43
N LEU A 64 1.09 -10.68 5.49
CA LEU A 64 2.10 -11.73 5.53
C LEU A 64 1.44 -13.12 5.55
N PRO A 65 2.02 -14.11 4.88
CA PRO A 65 1.58 -15.49 5.04
C PRO A 65 1.80 -15.95 6.48
N ARG A 66 1.01 -16.93 6.91
CA ARG A 66 1.20 -17.57 8.21
C ARG A 66 2.60 -18.21 8.26
N GLY A 67 3.39 -17.82 9.26
CA GLY A 67 4.71 -18.42 9.53
C GLY A 67 4.64 -19.74 10.29
N SER A 68 5.81 -20.28 10.62
CA SER A 68 6.01 -21.44 11.49
C SER A 68 6.65 -21.03 12.83
N SER A 69 6.67 -21.93 13.82
CA SER A 69 7.37 -21.70 15.10
C SER A 69 8.88 -21.50 14.91
N GLU A 70 9.46 -22.22 13.95
CA GLU A 70 10.89 -22.16 13.62
C GLU A 70 11.25 -20.97 12.73
N GLY A 71 10.26 -20.16 12.34
CA GLY A 71 10.40 -19.13 11.33
C GLY A 71 10.29 -19.69 9.90
N GLN A 72 9.79 -18.83 9.01
CA GLN A 72 9.67 -19.13 7.59
C GLN A 72 10.56 -18.15 6.81
N PRO A 73 11.59 -18.62 6.07
CA PRO A 73 12.39 -17.74 5.23
C PRO A 73 11.52 -17.19 4.10
N ILE A 74 11.55 -15.86 3.94
CA ILE A 74 10.89 -15.12 2.86
C ILE A 74 11.89 -14.12 2.31
N VAL A 75 11.90 -13.95 1.00
CA VAL A 75 12.73 -12.95 0.32
C VAL A 75 11.88 -11.70 0.07
N MET A 76 12.35 -10.56 0.57
CA MET A 76 11.78 -9.25 0.25
C MET A 76 12.55 -8.63 -0.91
N LEU A 77 11.88 -8.40 -2.04
CA LEU A 77 12.43 -7.66 -3.16
C LEU A 77 12.03 -6.18 -3.05
N VAL A 78 13.02 -5.30 -3.16
CA VAL A 78 12.80 -3.85 -3.26
C VAL A 78 13.37 -3.37 -4.59
N THR A 79 12.57 -2.66 -5.37
CA THR A 79 13.01 -2.00 -6.60
C THR A 79 12.88 -0.50 -6.46
N VAL A 80 13.90 0.23 -6.91
CA VAL A 80 13.91 1.69 -6.95
C VAL A 80 14.05 2.08 -8.40
N ASN A 81 13.13 2.91 -8.87
CA ASN A 81 13.06 3.32 -10.26
C ASN A 81 12.94 4.83 -10.33
N SER A 82 13.31 5.41 -11.47
CA SER A 82 13.00 6.79 -11.79
C SER A 82 11.49 7.03 -11.77
N TYR A 83 11.10 8.25 -11.43
CA TYR A 83 9.72 8.70 -11.45
C TYR A 83 9.66 10.02 -12.20
N ASP A 84 8.92 10.04 -13.30
CA ASP A 84 8.61 11.26 -14.04
C ASP A 84 7.14 11.65 -13.78
N PRO A 85 6.88 12.79 -13.13
CA PRO A 85 5.51 13.26 -12.90
C PRO A 85 4.70 13.50 -14.18
N SER A 86 5.34 13.70 -15.33
CA SER A 86 4.64 13.92 -16.61
C SER A 86 4.00 12.64 -17.16
N GLU A 87 4.47 11.48 -16.74
CA GLU A 87 3.93 10.16 -17.11
C GLU A 87 2.69 9.79 -16.27
N GLN A 88 2.28 10.67 -15.36
CA GLN A 88 1.15 10.42 -14.47
C GLN A 88 -0.18 10.42 -15.24
N LYS A 89 -0.82 9.25 -15.33
CA LYS A 89 -2.14 9.13 -15.97
C LYS A 89 -3.24 9.73 -15.09
N LEU A 90 -3.97 10.70 -15.63
CA LEU A 90 -5.11 11.34 -14.98
C LEU A 90 -6.23 10.30 -14.74
N GLY A 91 -6.72 10.20 -13.49
CA GLY A 91 -7.87 9.35 -13.15
C GLY A 91 -7.53 7.98 -12.55
N GLN A 92 -6.26 7.58 -12.47
CA GLN A 92 -5.86 6.31 -11.84
C GLN A 92 -5.44 6.49 -10.37
N ASN A 93 -6.26 7.12 -9.53
CA ASN A 93 -5.90 7.38 -8.12
C ASN A 93 -5.99 6.14 -7.20
N VAL A 94 -6.33 4.97 -7.75
CA VAL A 94 -6.70 3.81 -6.94
C VAL A 94 -5.46 3.02 -6.49
N ASN A 95 -4.34 3.05 -7.21
CA ASN A 95 -3.14 2.25 -6.89
C ASN A 95 -1.83 2.96 -7.29
N PRO A 96 -1.25 3.80 -6.43
CA PRO A 96 0.04 4.40 -6.70
C PRO A 96 1.19 3.36 -6.73
N PRO A 97 2.26 3.60 -7.51
CA PRO A 97 2.52 4.80 -8.28
C PRO A 97 1.70 4.85 -9.57
N ASN A 98 1.03 5.99 -9.79
CA ASN A 98 0.24 6.25 -11.00
C ASN A 98 1.18 6.63 -12.14
N ASP A 99 2.10 5.75 -12.50
CA ASP A 99 3.00 5.95 -13.63
C ASP A 99 2.53 5.15 -14.85
N ASP A 100 3.26 5.24 -15.96
CA ASP A 100 2.88 4.63 -17.23
C ASP A 100 3.21 3.13 -17.31
N ARG A 101 3.82 2.56 -16.27
CA ARG A 101 4.33 1.19 -16.26
C ARG A 101 3.21 0.18 -16.04
N PRO A 102 3.41 -1.07 -16.50
CA PRO A 102 2.45 -2.14 -16.26
C PRO A 102 2.32 -2.47 -14.78
N GLN A 103 1.12 -2.84 -14.36
CA GLN A 103 0.87 -3.32 -13.00
C GLN A 103 1.76 -4.55 -12.70
N GLY A 104 2.46 -4.52 -11.57
CA GLY A 104 3.40 -5.58 -11.19
C GLY A 104 4.82 -5.41 -11.71
N PHE A 105 5.14 -4.34 -12.46
CA PHE A 105 6.50 -4.02 -12.88
C PHE A 105 7.48 -4.01 -11.69
N PRO A 106 8.70 -4.56 -11.83
CA PRO A 106 9.29 -5.17 -13.03
C PRO A 106 9.07 -6.69 -13.13
N LEU A 107 8.13 -7.24 -12.35
CA LEU A 107 7.80 -8.67 -12.31
C LEU A 107 6.54 -9.01 -13.14
N ASP A 108 6.07 -8.07 -13.97
CA ASP A 108 4.88 -8.22 -14.83
C ASP A 108 5.09 -9.22 -15.98
N ARG A 109 6.33 -9.62 -16.23
CA ARG A 109 6.75 -10.50 -17.34
C ARG A 109 7.87 -11.43 -16.91
N ARG A 110 8.19 -12.41 -17.78
CA ARG A 110 9.36 -13.27 -17.55
C ARG A 110 10.63 -12.42 -17.48
N ILE A 111 11.39 -12.67 -16.43
CA ILE A 111 12.62 -11.96 -16.14
C ILE A 111 13.79 -12.76 -16.67
N ASN A 112 14.75 -12.06 -17.27
CA ASN A 112 16.08 -12.59 -17.46
C ASN A 112 16.88 -12.30 -16.18
N ASP A 113 17.34 -13.34 -15.48
CA ASP A 113 18.03 -13.23 -14.18
C ASP A 113 19.24 -12.30 -14.21
N TRP A 114 19.90 -12.18 -15.38
CA TRP A 114 20.95 -11.20 -15.64
C TRP A 114 20.55 -9.76 -15.25
N ASN A 115 19.30 -9.37 -15.45
CA ASN A 115 18.81 -8.02 -15.15
C ASN A 115 18.72 -7.72 -13.64
N PHE A 116 18.78 -8.74 -12.79
CA PHE A 116 18.61 -8.64 -11.33
C PHE A 116 19.79 -9.20 -10.55
N LYS A 117 20.91 -9.48 -11.23
CA LYS A 117 22.14 -9.86 -10.55
C LYS A 117 22.53 -8.74 -9.58
N GLN A 118 22.61 -9.08 -8.30
CA GLN A 118 23.16 -8.17 -7.31
C GLN A 118 24.61 -7.86 -7.71
N ILE A 119 24.92 -6.59 -7.89
CA ILE A 119 26.30 -6.12 -8.00
C ILE A 119 26.87 -6.28 -6.58
N GLY A 120 27.55 -7.41 -6.36
CA GLY A 120 28.31 -7.67 -5.14
C GLY A 120 29.56 -6.82 -5.07
#